data_AF-A0A2M7ELZ4-F1
#
_entry.id   AF-A0A2M7ELZ4-F1
#
_cell.length_a   1.000
_cell.length_b   1.000
_cell.length_c   1.000
_cell.angle_alpha   90.00
_cell.angle_beta   90.00
_cell.angle_gamma   90.00
#
_symmetry.space_group_name_H-M   'P 1'
#
loop_
_entity.id
_entity.type
_entity.pdbx_description
1 polymer ?
#
loop_
_entity_poly.entity_id
_entity_poly.type
_entity_poly.pdbx_seq_one_letter_code
_entity_poly.pdbx_strand_id
1 'polypeptide(L)'
;MTRRPFPDDSAAAAQACPVCGARAEPFLDVDAQRYFRCPSCAARFLNPAQHPARGDEYAHYLHHENEVSDPGYRRFLSKLADPLMARLAVGSSGLDYGCGPGPALAEMLREAGHEMALYDPFFAPDPAPLAATYDFVTCTEAAEHFHHAGKEFARLRAFVRPGGWLAVMTCFQTEDDRFANWHYRKDPTHVVFYREATFRFLAESWGWSSEVPCKDVALMQRPGGA
;
A
#
# COMPACT_ATOMS: atom_id res chain seq x y z
N MET A 1 26.95 -21.13 -26.92
CA MET A 1 25.51 -21.45 -26.81
C MET A 1 24.76 -20.13 -26.83
N THR A 2 24.08 -19.90 -27.93
CA THR A 2 23.54 -18.61 -28.37
C THR A 2 22.35 -18.18 -27.52
N ARG A 3 22.43 -16.97 -26.96
CA ARG A 3 21.28 -16.27 -26.36
C ARG A 3 20.19 -16.18 -27.44
N ARG A 4 19.01 -16.73 -27.16
CA ARG A 4 17.84 -16.43 -27.98
C ARG A 4 17.53 -14.94 -27.78
N PRO A 5 17.47 -14.13 -28.86
CA PRO A 5 16.92 -12.79 -28.75
C PRO A 5 15.46 -12.93 -28.33
N PHE A 6 15.01 -12.07 -27.41
CA PHE A 6 13.58 -11.84 -27.25
C PHE A 6 13.02 -11.46 -28.62
N PRO A 7 11.89 -12.05 -29.07
CA PRO A 7 11.31 -11.67 -30.36
C PRO A 7 10.98 -10.18 -30.35
N ASP A 8 11.46 -9.51 -31.38
CA ASP A 8 11.30 -8.08 -31.62
C ASP A 8 9.84 -7.76 -32.02
N ASP A 9 9.39 -6.59 -31.55
CA ASP A 9 8.22 -5.82 -32.00
C ASP A 9 6.86 -6.53 -32.23
N SER A 10 6.14 -6.76 -31.12
CA SER A 10 4.75 -6.33 -31.08
C SER A 10 4.62 -5.35 -29.92
N ALA A 11 4.23 -4.10 -30.20
CA ALA A 11 3.95 -3.06 -29.22
C ALA A 11 3.46 -3.67 -27.91
N ALA A 12 4.27 -3.62 -26.85
CA ALA A 12 3.91 -4.21 -25.57
C ALA A 12 2.53 -3.67 -25.20
N ALA A 13 1.54 -4.58 -25.24
CA ALA A 13 0.14 -4.19 -25.21
C ALA A 13 -0.09 -3.36 -23.94
N ALA A 14 -0.66 -2.18 -24.12
CA ALA A 14 -0.95 -1.30 -23.02
C ALA A 14 -1.77 -2.04 -21.97
N GLN A 15 -1.35 -1.95 -20.71
CA GLN A 15 -2.02 -2.62 -19.60
C GLN A 15 -3.01 -1.67 -18.94
N ALA A 16 -4.06 -2.21 -18.31
CA ALA A 16 -4.86 -1.42 -17.40
C ALA A 16 -4.08 -1.22 -16.10
N CYS A 17 -4.01 0.02 -15.61
CA CYS A 17 -3.39 0.32 -14.33
C CYS A 17 -4.16 -0.37 -13.20
N PRO A 18 -3.51 -1.16 -12.32
CA PRO A 18 -4.19 -1.88 -11.25
C PRO A 18 -4.78 -0.94 -10.19
N VAL A 19 -4.32 0.31 -10.12
CA VAL A 19 -4.77 1.32 -9.16
C VAL A 19 -6.01 2.06 -9.65
N CYS A 20 -5.95 2.68 -10.83
CA CYS A 20 -7.01 3.58 -11.33
C CYS A 20 -7.76 3.06 -12.57
N GLY A 21 -7.37 1.92 -13.14
CA GLY A 21 -7.98 1.34 -14.34
C GLY A 21 -7.62 2.03 -15.66
N ALA A 22 -6.95 3.18 -15.64
CA ALA A 22 -6.54 3.88 -16.86
C ALA A 22 -5.49 3.09 -17.67
N ARG A 23 -5.36 3.41 -18.96
CA ARG A 23 -4.35 2.82 -19.83
C ARG A 23 -2.95 3.19 -19.33
N ALA A 24 -2.09 2.19 -19.14
CA ALA A 24 -0.71 2.32 -18.73
C ALA A 24 0.24 2.03 -19.91
N GLU A 25 1.43 2.60 -19.82
CA GLU A 25 2.48 2.50 -20.84
C GLU A 25 3.58 1.57 -20.35
N PRO A 26 4.25 0.83 -21.26
CA PRO A 26 5.51 0.16 -20.93
C PRO A 26 6.51 1.15 -20.32
N PHE A 27 7.21 0.74 -19.28
CA PHE A 27 8.14 1.60 -18.55
C PHE A 27 9.56 1.06 -18.55
N LEU A 28 9.76 -0.18 -18.10
CA LEU A 28 11.09 -0.75 -17.94
C LEU A 28 11.02 -2.28 -18.05
N ASP A 29 11.95 -2.86 -18.80
CA ASP A 29 12.29 -4.29 -18.73
C ASP A 29 13.64 -4.43 -18.00
N VAL A 30 13.66 -5.09 -16.84
CA VAL A 30 14.87 -5.30 -16.02
C VAL A 30 14.76 -6.61 -15.25
N ASP A 31 15.85 -7.38 -15.12
CA ASP A 31 15.89 -8.65 -14.39
C ASP A 31 14.76 -9.64 -14.79
N ALA A 32 14.46 -9.72 -16.10
CA ALA A 32 13.34 -10.50 -16.66
C ALA A 32 11.93 -10.09 -16.18
N GLN A 33 11.80 -8.94 -15.51
CA GLN A 33 10.55 -8.34 -15.09
C GLN A 33 10.19 -7.17 -16.00
N ARG A 34 8.91 -7.14 -16.40
CA ARG A 34 8.34 -6.05 -17.21
C ARG A 34 7.48 -5.16 -16.34
N TYR A 35 7.81 -3.88 -16.32
CA TYR A 35 7.08 -2.87 -15.56
C TYR A 35 6.36 -1.90 -16.49
N PHE A 36 5.23 -1.40 -16.00
CA PHE A 36 4.41 -0.38 -16.64
C PHE A 36 4.31 0.85 -15.75
N ARG A 37 4.06 2.01 -16.35
CA ARG A 37 3.76 3.26 -15.65
C ARG A 37 2.41 3.80 -16.08
N CYS A 38 1.65 4.32 -15.12
CA CYS A 38 0.37 4.95 -15.39
C CYS A 38 0.54 6.46 -15.54
N PRO A 39 0.19 7.07 -16.70
CA PRO A 39 0.24 8.53 -16.86
C PRO A 39 -0.85 9.25 -16.03
N SER A 40 -1.93 8.57 -15.64
CA SER A 40 -3.04 9.18 -14.89
C SER A 40 -2.76 9.30 -13.39
N CYS A 41 -2.33 8.22 -12.73
CA CYS A 41 -2.10 8.21 -11.28
C CYS A 41 -0.62 8.07 -10.89
N ALA A 42 0.30 8.08 -11.86
CA ALA A 42 1.73 7.93 -11.65
C ALA A 42 2.21 6.62 -10.98
N ALA A 43 1.36 5.62 -10.77
CA ALA A 43 1.79 4.32 -10.26
C ALA A 43 2.74 3.61 -11.26
N ARG A 44 3.73 2.89 -10.75
CA ARG A 44 4.47 1.86 -11.49
C ARG A 44 4.01 0.50 -11.01
N PHE A 45 3.96 -0.50 -11.87
CA PHE A 45 3.54 -1.83 -11.48
C PHE A 45 4.17 -2.91 -12.35
N LEU A 46 4.40 -4.06 -11.75
CA LEU A 46 4.85 -5.27 -12.42
C LEU A 46 3.73 -5.77 -13.35
N ASN A 47 4.10 -6.36 -14.48
CA ASN A 47 3.15 -7.06 -15.33
C ASN A 47 2.33 -8.07 -14.50
N PRO A 48 0.98 -8.01 -14.51
CA PRO A 48 0.14 -8.93 -13.73
C PRO A 48 0.39 -10.42 -13.97
N ALA A 49 0.87 -10.78 -15.16
CA ALA A 49 1.25 -12.17 -15.48
C ALA A 49 2.52 -12.65 -14.74
N GLN A 50 3.23 -11.75 -14.07
CA GLN A 50 4.49 -12.02 -13.36
C GLN A 50 4.34 -11.86 -11.83
N HIS A 51 3.12 -11.64 -11.33
CA HIS A 51 2.89 -11.61 -9.89
C HIS A 51 3.24 -12.96 -9.25
N PRO A 52 3.84 -12.95 -8.03
CA PRO A 52 4.12 -14.19 -7.31
C PRO A 52 2.83 -14.96 -7.02
N ALA A 53 2.95 -16.28 -6.86
CA ALA A 53 1.82 -17.06 -6.39
C ALA A 53 1.61 -16.78 -4.89
N ARG A 54 0.36 -16.88 -4.44
CA ARG A 54 -0.01 -16.64 -3.03
C ARG A 54 0.82 -17.44 -2.01
N GLY A 55 1.21 -18.67 -2.37
CA GLY A 55 2.06 -19.50 -1.51
C GLY A 55 3.50 -18.98 -1.40
N ASP A 56 4.04 -18.41 -2.48
CA ASP A 56 5.38 -17.83 -2.51
C ASP A 56 5.43 -16.53 -1.70
N GLU A 57 4.37 -15.70 -1.80
CA GLU A 57 4.21 -14.50 -0.97
C GLU A 57 4.21 -14.86 0.53
N TYR A 58 3.38 -15.83 0.91
CA TYR A 58 3.30 -16.27 2.31
C TYR A 58 4.64 -16.80 2.83
N ALA A 59 5.34 -17.61 2.04
CA ALA A 59 6.66 -18.11 2.40
C ALA A 59 7.68 -16.98 2.59
N HIS A 60 7.63 -15.95 1.73
CA HIS A 60 8.47 -14.76 1.86
C HIS A 60 8.16 -13.96 3.13
N TYR A 61 6.89 -13.72 3.44
CA TYR A 61 6.47 -12.96 4.63
C TYR A 61 6.87 -13.61 5.96
N LEU A 62 7.01 -14.94 6.01
CA LEU A 62 7.50 -15.65 7.20
C LEU A 62 8.96 -15.31 7.54
N HIS A 63 9.72 -14.72 6.62
CA HIS A 63 11.08 -14.27 6.84
C HIS A 63 11.17 -12.82 7.35
N HIS A 64 10.06 -12.09 7.43
CA HIS A 64 10.07 -10.73 7.94
C HIS A 64 10.22 -10.70 9.47
N GLU A 65 11.18 -9.91 9.96
CA GLU A 65 11.44 -9.69 11.37
C GLU A 65 10.63 -8.48 11.87
N ASN A 66 9.36 -8.70 12.22
CA ASN A 66 8.43 -7.66 12.71
C ASN A 66 8.23 -7.74 14.22
N GLU A 67 9.33 -7.69 14.98
CA GLU A 67 9.29 -7.77 16.44
C GLU A 67 8.57 -6.56 17.05
N VAL A 68 7.44 -6.80 17.72
CA VAL A 68 6.52 -5.75 18.21
C VAL A 68 7.18 -4.79 19.19
N SER A 69 8.14 -5.28 19.96
CA SER A 69 8.88 -4.50 20.96
C SER A 69 10.14 -3.84 20.42
N ASP A 70 10.51 -4.07 19.15
CA ASP A 70 11.73 -3.50 18.57
C ASP A 70 11.63 -1.97 18.50
N PRO A 71 12.55 -1.22 19.15
CA PRO A 71 12.52 0.24 19.13
C PRO A 71 12.77 0.85 17.75
N GLY A 72 13.47 0.14 16.86
CA GLY A 72 13.73 0.57 15.49
C GLY A 72 12.45 0.53 14.65
N TYR A 73 11.73 -0.58 14.73
CA TYR A 73 10.47 -0.82 14.03
C TYR A 73 9.36 0.12 14.55
N ARG A 74 9.23 0.27 15.86
CA ARG A 74 8.28 1.26 16.44
C ARG A 74 8.60 2.68 16.00
N ARG A 75 9.88 3.07 15.94
CA ARG A 75 10.30 4.38 15.41
C ARG A 75 9.96 4.54 13.92
N PHE A 76 10.08 3.47 13.14
CA PHE A 76 9.67 3.46 11.74
C PHE A 76 8.15 3.67 11.62
N LEU A 77 7.33 2.94 12.38
CA LEU A 77 5.87 3.06 12.41
C LEU A 77 5.38 4.41 12.96
N SER A 78 6.13 5.04 13.88
CA SER A 78 5.83 6.39 14.40
C SER A 78 5.73 7.45 13.29
N LYS A 79 6.39 7.25 12.14
CA LYS A 79 6.25 8.14 10.98
C LYS A 79 4.80 8.29 10.52
N LEU A 80 4.00 7.22 10.64
CA LEU A 80 2.56 7.25 10.36
C LEU A 80 1.74 7.47 11.64
N ALA A 81 2.09 6.79 12.74
CA ALA A 81 1.30 6.83 13.97
C ALA A 81 1.20 8.25 14.54
N ASP A 82 2.32 8.97 14.68
CA ASP A 82 2.36 10.28 15.30
C ASP A 82 1.52 11.34 14.56
N PRO A 83 1.65 11.52 13.23
CA PRO A 83 0.80 12.48 12.53
C PRO A 83 -0.66 12.01 12.47
N LEU A 84 -0.94 10.70 12.39
CA LEU A 84 -2.32 10.22 12.45
C LEU A 84 -2.96 10.56 13.79
N MET A 85 -2.33 10.20 14.91
CA MET A 85 -2.85 10.45 16.28
C MET A 85 -3.12 11.94 16.53
N ALA A 86 -2.30 12.84 15.97
CA ALA A 86 -2.53 14.29 16.06
C ALA A 86 -3.86 14.77 15.44
N ARG A 87 -4.54 13.92 14.65
CA ARG A 87 -5.82 14.20 13.99
C ARG A 87 -7.00 13.44 14.58
N LEU A 88 -6.75 12.44 15.42
CA LEU A 88 -7.78 11.57 15.97
C LEU A 88 -8.38 12.17 17.23
N ALA A 89 -9.68 11.94 17.43
CA ALA A 89 -10.29 12.15 18.73
C ALA A 89 -9.82 11.06 19.71
N VAL A 90 -9.76 11.38 20.99
CA VAL A 90 -9.47 10.40 22.06
C VAL A 90 -10.46 9.25 21.97
N GLY A 91 -9.98 8.00 22.06
CA GLY A 91 -10.85 6.83 21.99
C GLY A 91 -11.38 6.49 20.60
N SER A 92 -10.84 7.07 19.53
CA SER A 92 -11.23 6.71 18.15
C SER A 92 -11.07 5.21 17.88
N SER A 93 -11.97 4.65 17.06
CA SER A 93 -11.95 3.25 16.64
C SER A 93 -11.25 3.09 15.29
N GLY A 94 -10.29 2.17 15.21
CA GLY A 94 -9.43 1.94 14.07
C GLY A 94 -9.39 0.50 13.56
N LEU A 95 -9.00 0.34 12.29
CA LEU A 95 -8.64 -0.93 11.68
C LEU A 95 -7.22 -0.89 11.15
N ASP A 96 -6.41 -1.88 11.52
CA ASP A 96 -5.12 -2.13 10.87
C ASP A 96 -5.26 -3.20 9.80
N TYR A 97 -5.18 -2.79 8.53
CA TYR A 97 -5.39 -3.63 7.35
C TYR A 97 -4.06 -4.05 6.72
N GLY A 98 -3.80 -5.36 6.71
CA GLY A 98 -2.48 -5.91 6.41
C GLY A 98 -1.57 -5.87 7.63
N CYS A 99 -2.10 -6.16 8.82
CA CYS A 99 -1.38 -5.99 10.08
C CYS A 99 -0.19 -6.96 10.27
N GLY A 100 -0.04 -7.97 9.41
CA GLY A 100 1.03 -8.95 9.50
C GLY A 100 0.99 -9.81 10.79
N PRO A 101 2.07 -10.56 11.08
CA PRO A 101 2.16 -11.46 12.24
C PRO A 101 2.38 -10.73 13.58
N GLY A 102 2.88 -9.49 13.55
CA GLY A 102 3.23 -8.69 14.72
C GLY A 102 2.69 -7.27 14.58
N PRO A 103 1.42 -7.00 14.98
CA PRO A 103 0.71 -5.74 14.69
C PRO A 103 1.17 -4.60 15.62
N ALA A 104 2.45 -4.23 15.55
CA ALA A 104 3.07 -3.25 16.44
C ALA A 104 2.42 -1.86 16.35
N LEU A 105 1.94 -1.47 15.16
CA LEU A 105 1.22 -0.21 14.96
C LEU A 105 -0.09 -0.19 15.77
N ALA A 106 -0.84 -1.29 15.75
CA ALA A 106 -2.06 -1.41 16.52
C ALA A 106 -1.80 -1.36 18.03
N GLU A 107 -0.72 -1.98 18.52
CA GLU A 107 -0.31 -1.87 19.92
C GLU A 107 0.06 -0.42 20.29
N MET A 108 0.84 0.27 19.45
CA MET A 108 1.16 1.70 19.66
C MET A 108 -0.12 2.57 19.77
N LEU A 109 -1.11 2.32 18.91
CA LEU A 109 -2.38 3.06 18.92
C LEU A 109 -3.26 2.69 20.11
N ARG A 110 -3.27 1.42 20.54
CA ARG A 110 -3.95 0.98 21.78
C ARG A 110 -3.34 1.63 23.02
N GLU A 111 -2.02 1.67 23.12
CA GLU A 111 -1.28 2.35 24.20
C GLU A 111 -1.62 3.85 24.25
N ALA A 112 -1.89 4.48 23.10
CA ALA A 112 -2.36 5.85 22.99
C ALA A 112 -3.85 6.05 23.33
N GLY A 113 -4.58 4.97 23.64
CA GLY A 113 -5.97 5.00 24.06
C GLY A 113 -6.99 4.83 22.94
N HIS A 114 -6.60 4.31 21.77
CA HIS A 114 -7.51 3.99 20.66
C HIS A 114 -7.95 2.53 20.67
N GLU A 115 -9.13 2.26 20.11
CA GLU A 115 -9.57 0.89 19.87
C GLU A 115 -9.03 0.41 18.51
N MET A 116 -8.49 -0.81 18.46
CA MET A 116 -7.92 -1.36 17.22
C MET A 116 -8.49 -2.74 16.90
N ALA A 117 -9.12 -2.85 15.73
CA ALA A 117 -9.36 -4.10 15.04
C ALA A 117 -8.18 -4.44 14.11
N LEU A 118 -7.99 -5.72 13.82
CA LEU A 118 -6.89 -6.23 13.00
C LEU A 118 -7.44 -7.08 11.87
N TYR A 119 -6.87 -6.93 10.67
CA TYR A 119 -7.13 -7.86 9.59
C TYR A 119 -5.88 -8.07 8.74
N ASP A 120 -5.59 -9.34 8.46
CA ASP A 120 -4.57 -9.73 7.51
C ASP A 120 -4.95 -11.08 6.89
N PRO A 121 -4.93 -11.22 5.55
CA PRO A 121 -5.40 -12.44 4.89
C PRO A 121 -4.57 -13.70 5.19
N PHE A 122 -3.40 -13.58 5.80
CA PHE A 122 -2.54 -14.69 6.22
C PHE A 122 -2.43 -14.81 7.75
N PHE A 123 -2.27 -13.68 8.45
CA PHE A 123 -1.90 -13.66 9.86
C PHE A 123 -3.05 -13.31 10.81
N ALA A 124 -4.11 -12.66 10.32
CA ALA A 124 -5.33 -12.35 11.06
C ALA A 124 -6.56 -12.49 10.12
N PRO A 125 -6.87 -13.71 9.64
CA PRO A 125 -7.79 -13.91 8.52
C PRO A 125 -9.27 -13.86 8.90
N ASP A 126 -9.60 -13.51 10.15
CA ASP A 126 -11.00 -13.33 10.58
C ASP A 126 -11.62 -12.15 9.82
N PRO A 127 -12.69 -12.37 9.00
CA PRO A 127 -13.31 -11.30 8.24
C PRO A 127 -14.23 -10.41 9.09
N ALA A 128 -14.49 -10.73 10.37
CA ALA A 128 -15.43 -9.98 11.21
C ALA A 128 -15.17 -8.45 11.23
N PRO A 129 -13.92 -7.95 11.32
CA PRO A 129 -13.62 -6.52 11.22
C PRO A 129 -14.07 -5.87 9.91
N LEU A 130 -14.13 -6.63 8.81
CA LEU A 130 -14.50 -6.10 7.49
C LEU A 130 -16.00 -5.79 7.36
N ALA A 131 -16.82 -6.16 8.35
CA ALA A 131 -18.24 -5.82 8.41
C ALA A 131 -18.52 -4.46 9.08
N ALA A 132 -17.49 -3.81 9.62
CA ALA A 132 -17.59 -2.54 10.33
C ALA A 132 -17.02 -1.36 9.52
N THR A 133 -17.21 -0.15 10.05
CA THR A 133 -16.53 1.06 9.62
C THR A 133 -15.86 1.71 10.82
N TYR A 134 -14.84 2.52 10.57
CA TYR A 134 -13.87 3.01 11.54
C TYR A 134 -13.65 4.51 11.41
N ASP A 135 -13.26 5.15 12.50
CA ASP A 135 -12.85 6.56 12.50
C ASP A 135 -11.51 6.72 11.78
N PHE A 136 -10.70 5.67 11.75
CA PHE A 136 -9.50 5.60 10.91
C PHE A 136 -9.17 4.18 10.45
N VAL A 137 -8.44 4.07 9.35
CA VAL A 137 -7.92 2.81 8.81
C VAL A 137 -6.44 3.00 8.51
N THR A 138 -5.60 2.08 8.96
CA THR A 138 -4.16 2.02 8.65
C THR A 138 -3.86 0.92 7.66
N CYS A 139 -2.88 1.14 6.80
CA CYS A 139 -2.33 0.15 5.88
C CYS A 139 -0.84 0.42 5.70
N THR A 140 -0.01 -0.28 6.47
CA THR A 140 1.45 -0.10 6.49
C THR A 140 2.13 -1.32 5.94
N GLU A 141 3.04 -1.12 4.98
CA GLU A 141 3.86 -2.19 4.40
C GLU A 141 3.01 -3.34 3.82
N ALA A 142 1.85 -3.00 3.28
CA ALA A 142 0.90 -3.95 2.71
C ALA A 142 0.43 -3.56 1.30
N ALA A 143 0.33 -2.26 1.01
CA ALA A 143 -0.27 -1.75 -0.22
C ALA A 143 0.54 -2.13 -1.48
N GLU A 144 1.86 -2.24 -1.36
CA GLU A 144 2.79 -2.64 -2.43
C GLU A 144 2.56 -4.06 -2.94
N HIS A 145 1.93 -4.91 -2.13
CA HIS A 145 1.62 -6.31 -2.44
C HIS A 145 0.25 -6.49 -3.10
N PHE A 146 -0.55 -5.42 -3.23
CA PHE A 146 -1.90 -5.56 -3.76
C PHE A 146 -1.92 -5.91 -5.25
N HIS A 147 -2.16 -7.18 -5.57
CA HIS A 147 -2.39 -7.66 -6.94
C HIS A 147 -3.56 -6.93 -7.64
N HIS A 148 -4.54 -6.45 -6.86
CA HIS A 148 -5.70 -5.69 -7.33
C HIS A 148 -5.87 -4.39 -6.54
N ALA A 149 -4.83 -3.54 -6.53
CA ALA A 149 -4.76 -2.31 -5.74
C ALA A 149 -6.04 -1.46 -5.76
N GLY A 150 -6.67 -1.22 -6.91
CA GLY A 150 -7.89 -0.42 -7.01
C GLY A 150 -9.09 -1.02 -6.26
N LYS A 151 -9.21 -2.37 -6.23
CA LYS A 151 -10.25 -3.05 -5.45
C LYS A 151 -9.96 -2.95 -3.95
N GLU A 152 -8.69 -3.11 -3.57
CA GLU A 152 -8.27 -3.01 -2.17
C GLU A 152 -8.44 -1.59 -1.64
N PHE A 153 -8.04 -0.56 -2.39
CA PHE A 153 -8.30 0.84 -2.03
C PHE A 153 -9.78 1.20 -2.00
N ALA A 154 -10.61 0.64 -2.90
CA ALA A 154 -12.05 0.81 -2.82
C ALA A 154 -12.64 0.21 -1.54
N ARG A 155 -12.12 -0.94 -1.11
CA ARG A 155 -12.48 -1.59 0.16
C ARG A 155 -12.03 -0.74 1.36
N LEU A 156 -10.75 -0.33 1.41
CA LEU A 156 -10.21 0.55 2.44
C LEU A 156 -11.03 1.85 2.56
N ARG A 157 -11.36 2.48 1.43
CA ARG A 157 -12.23 3.66 1.38
C ARG A 157 -13.59 3.41 2.04
N ALA A 158 -14.21 2.25 1.81
CA ALA A 158 -15.52 1.92 2.33
C ALA A 158 -15.53 1.76 3.87
N PHE A 159 -14.40 1.37 4.45
CA PHE A 159 -14.24 1.22 5.89
C PHE A 159 -14.13 2.55 6.63
N VAL A 160 -13.76 3.64 5.97
CA VAL A 160 -13.57 4.95 6.64
C VAL A 160 -14.91 5.67 6.78
N ARG A 161 -15.28 6.01 8.01
CA ARG A 161 -16.47 6.84 8.32
C ARG A 161 -16.34 8.26 7.78
N PRO A 162 -17.45 8.98 7.53
CA PRO A 162 -17.39 10.42 7.23
C PRO A 162 -16.58 11.18 8.29
N GLY A 163 -15.66 12.04 7.86
CA GLY A 163 -14.71 12.74 8.74
C GLY A 163 -13.48 11.93 9.15
N GLY A 164 -13.46 10.62 8.88
CA GLY A 164 -12.40 9.71 9.24
C GLY A 164 -11.20 9.70 8.28
N TRP A 165 -10.20 8.90 8.61
CA TRP A 165 -8.90 8.89 7.95
C TRP A 165 -8.53 7.53 7.33
N LEU A 166 -7.91 7.54 6.16
CA LEU A 166 -7.12 6.44 5.64
C LEU A 166 -5.64 6.84 5.68
N ALA A 167 -4.84 6.10 6.43
CA ALA A 167 -3.42 6.29 6.57
C ALA A 167 -2.66 5.15 5.89
N VAL A 168 -1.81 5.47 4.93
CA VAL A 168 -1.01 4.49 4.18
C VAL A 168 0.46 4.80 4.36
N MET A 169 1.27 3.79 4.66
CA MET A 169 2.73 3.89 4.66
C MET A 169 3.34 2.82 3.76
N THR A 170 4.08 3.26 2.75
CA THR A 170 4.74 2.42 1.74
C THR A 170 5.84 3.25 1.10
N CYS A 171 6.94 2.64 0.64
CA CYS A 171 8.06 3.44 0.14
C CYS A 171 7.68 4.11 -1.19
N PHE A 172 7.69 5.45 -1.24
CA PHE A 172 7.27 6.18 -2.44
C PHE A 172 8.38 6.18 -3.48
N GLN A 173 8.00 5.85 -4.71
CA GLN A 173 8.88 6.00 -5.86
C GLN A 173 8.96 7.47 -6.26
N THR A 174 10.18 7.99 -6.45
CA THR A 174 10.40 9.40 -6.79
C THR A 174 10.98 9.58 -8.19
N GLU A 175 12.08 8.89 -8.49
CA GLU A 175 12.84 9.04 -9.74
C GLU A 175 12.78 7.76 -10.57
N ASP A 176 12.40 7.88 -11.84
CA ASP A 176 12.34 6.74 -12.76
C ASP A 176 13.73 6.16 -13.03
N ASP A 177 14.74 7.00 -13.17
CA ASP A 177 16.13 6.60 -13.46
C ASP A 177 16.72 5.71 -12.35
N ARG A 178 16.19 5.79 -11.14
CA ARG A 178 16.63 4.97 -10.00
C ARG A 178 15.87 3.66 -9.86
N PHE A 179 14.75 3.49 -10.58
CA PHE A 179 13.83 2.37 -10.37
C PHE A 179 14.50 1.01 -10.56
N ALA A 180 15.31 0.85 -11.61
CA ALA A 180 15.99 -0.41 -11.93
C ALA A 180 16.83 -0.95 -10.74
N ASN A 181 17.52 -0.07 -10.03
CA ASN A 181 18.45 -0.43 -8.96
C ASN A 181 17.88 -0.21 -7.55
N TRP A 182 16.65 0.28 -7.44
CA TRP A 182 16.03 0.58 -6.16
C TRP A 182 15.75 -0.70 -5.37
N HIS A 183 16.20 -0.76 -4.11
CA HIS A 183 16.07 -1.94 -3.26
C HIS A 183 14.61 -2.38 -3.09
N TYR A 184 13.69 -1.42 -2.98
CA TYR A 184 12.27 -1.71 -2.77
C TYR A 184 11.61 -2.45 -3.94
N ARG A 185 12.14 -2.30 -5.17
CA ARG A 185 11.70 -3.08 -6.35
C ARG A 185 12.18 -4.53 -6.30
N LYS A 186 13.30 -4.79 -5.61
CA LYS A 186 13.95 -6.10 -5.63
C LYS A 186 13.24 -7.13 -4.75
N ASP A 187 12.35 -6.69 -3.87
CA ASP A 187 11.47 -7.60 -3.17
C ASP A 187 10.48 -8.25 -4.16
N PRO A 188 10.45 -9.59 -4.28
CA PRO A 188 9.63 -10.28 -5.27
C PRO A 188 8.11 -10.16 -5.01
N THR A 189 7.72 -9.74 -3.80
CA THR A 189 6.32 -9.54 -3.43
C THR A 189 5.83 -8.12 -3.70
N HIS A 190 6.72 -7.18 -4.07
CA HIS A 190 6.34 -5.80 -4.37
C HIS A 190 5.92 -5.71 -5.84
N VAL A 191 4.62 -5.60 -6.07
CA VAL A 191 4.03 -5.63 -7.42
C VAL A 191 3.49 -4.27 -7.87
N VAL A 192 3.22 -3.36 -6.93
CA VAL A 192 2.77 -1.99 -7.22
C VAL A 192 3.63 -0.99 -6.43
N PHE A 193 4.08 0.06 -7.12
CA PHE A 193 4.95 1.10 -6.59
C PHE A 193 4.27 2.45 -6.72
N TYR A 194 3.96 3.03 -5.57
CA TYR A 194 3.19 4.25 -5.47
C TYR A 194 4.06 5.49 -5.47
N ARG A 195 3.49 6.61 -5.89
CA ARG A 195 4.04 7.94 -5.66
C ARG A 195 3.09 8.73 -4.77
N GLU A 196 3.58 9.83 -4.21
CA GLU A 196 2.72 10.84 -3.59
C GLU A 196 1.54 11.24 -4.51
N ALA A 197 1.84 11.46 -5.81
CA ALA A 197 0.82 11.77 -6.81
C ALA A 197 -0.25 10.68 -6.96
N THR A 198 0.07 9.42 -6.66
CA THR A 198 -0.89 8.32 -6.71
C THR A 198 -1.92 8.42 -5.60
N PHE A 199 -1.48 8.71 -4.36
CA PHE A 199 -2.39 8.89 -3.24
C PHE A 199 -3.22 10.17 -3.37
N ARG A 200 -2.61 11.25 -3.87
CA ARG A 200 -3.35 12.47 -4.22
C ARG A 200 -4.46 12.18 -5.24
N PHE A 201 -4.14 11.48 -6.32
CA PHE A 201 -5.11 11.09 -7.34
C PHE A 201 -6.27 10.26 -6.74
N LEU A 202 -5.96 9.27 -5.90
CA LEU A 202 -6.98 8.44 -5.25
C LEU A 202 -7.91 9.30 -4.39
N ALA A 203 -7.37 10.13 -3.51
CA ALA A 203 -8.17 11.00 -2.65
C ALA A 203 -9.05 11.96 -3.45
N GLU A 204 -8.48 12.67 -4.43
CA GLU A 204 -9.22 13.60 -5.29
C GLU A 204 -10.36 12.88 -6.03
N SER A 205 -10.12 11.68 -6.55
CA SER A 205 -11.14 10.88 -7.23
C SER A 205 -12.31 10.46 -6.32
N TRP A 206 -12.12 10.50 -5.00
CA TRP A 206 -13.13 10.18 -4.00
C TRP A 206 -13.78 11.42 -3.38
N GLY A 207 -13.32 12.63 -3.75
CA GLY A 207 -13.70 13.88 -3.09
C GLY A 207 -13.10 14.01 -1.69
N TRP A 208 -11.96 13.38 -1.43
CA TRP A 208 -11.23 13.40 -0.16
C TRP A 208 -10.05 14.37 -0.24
N SER A 209 -9.54 14.81 0.90
CA SER A 209 -8.26 15.51 0.98
C SER A 209 -7.11 14.49 1.11
N SER A 210 -5.90 14.89 0.72
CA SER A 210 -4.69 14.10 0.91
C SER A 210 -3.52 15.00 1.31
N GLU A 211 -2.70 14.50 2.23
CA GLU A 211 -1.46 15.12 2.65
C GLU A 211 -0.37 14.08 2.86
N VAL A 212 0.89 14.51 2.77
CA VAL A 212 2.09 13.70 2.99
C VAL A 212 2.88 14.36 4.12
N PRO A 213 2.61 14.01 5.39
CA PRO A 213 3.21 14.70 6.54
C PRO A 213 4.71 14.43 6.66
N CYS A 214 5.18 13.28 6.14
CA CYS A 214 6.58 12.96 6.01
C CYS A 214 6.80 11.98 4.86
N LYS A 215 8.07 11.65 4.58
CA LYS A 215 8.43 10.69 3.54
C LYS A 215 7.70 9.36 3.75
N ASP A 216 7.15 8.83 2.66
CA ASP A 216 6.53 7.49 2.55
C ASP A 216 5.17 7.33 3.27
N VAL A 217 4.58 8.43 3.76
CA VAL A 217 3.29 8.41 4.48
C VAL A 217 2.26 9.27 3.74
N ALA A 218 1.09 8.70 3.45
CA ALA A 218 -0.07 9.45 2.95
C ALA A 218 -1.20 9.38 3.98
N LEU A 219 -1.74 10.53 4.37
CA LEU A 219 -2.99 10.62 5.12
C LEU A 219 -4.07 11.18 4.20
N MET A 220 -5.19 10.47 4.09
CA MET A 220 -6.32 10.86 3.25
C MET A 220 -7.57 10.97 4.11
N GLN A 221 -8.25 12.11 4.08
CA GLN A 221 -9.43 12.34 4.92
C GLN A 221 -10.71 12.29 4.11
N ARG A 222 -11.66 11.49 4.57
CA ARG A 222 -13.03 11.53 4.07
C ARG A 222 -13.69 12.82 4.57
N PRO A 223 -14.36 13.62 3.72
CA PRO A 223 -15.09 14.78 4.20
C PRO A 223 -16.11 14.37 5.26
N GLY A 224 -16.30 15.25 6.25
CA GLY A 224 -17.36 15.10 7.24
C GLY A 224 -18.75 15.09 6.59
N GLY A 225 -19.72 14.48 7.28
CA GLY A 225 -21.13 14.72 6.96
C GLY A 225 -21.48 16.18 7.26
N ALA A 226 -22.34 16.77 6.44
CA ALA A 226 -23.04 18.02 6.77
C ALA A 226 -24.09 17.77 7.86
#